data_AF-A0A1A7YN29-F1
#
_entry.id   AF-A0A1A7YN29-F1
#
_cell.length_a   1.000
_cell.length_b   1.000
_cell.length_c   1.000
_cell.angle_alpha   90.00
_cell.angle_beta   90.00
_cell.angle_gamma   90.00
#
_symmetry.space_group_name_H-M   'P 1'
#
loop_
_entity.id
_entity.type
_entity.pdbx_description
1 polymer ?
#
loop_
_entity_poly.entity_id
_entity_poly.type
_entity_poly.pdbx_seq_one_letter_code
_entity_poly.pdbx_strand_id
1 'polypeptide(L)'
;MYLKHLSRQVEAMEKLINLTELLKQEKKDEAQKVQMKFLVEQMRRPDYMDALQSFTSPLNPAHQLGNLRLEECRMMSSAKRPLWLNWENPDMMSELLFQNNEIIFKNGDDLRQDMLTLQIIRIMESIWQNQGLDLRMLPYGCLSIGDCVGLIEVVRNSHTIMQIQCKGGLKGALQFNSHALHQWLKDKNKGEMYDQAIDLFTRSCAGYCVATFILGIGDRHDSNIMV
;
A
#
# COMPACT_ATOMS: atom_id res chain seq x y z
N MET A 1 5.70 29.58 -2.66
CA MET A 1 7.04 29.11 -2.24
C MET A 1 6.91 27.67 -1.77
N TYR A 2 7.32 26.70 -2.59
CA TYR A 2 7.11 25.25 -2.36
C TYR A 2 7.79 24.73 -1.08
N LEU A 3 8.83 25.43 -0.60
CA LEU A 3 9.54 25.11 0.63
C LEU A 3 8.63 24.92 1.86
N LYS A 4 7.58 25.74 2.01
CA LYS A 4 6.65 25.61 3.14
C LYS A 4 5.89 24.28 3.13
N HIS A 5 5.56 23.75 1.95
CA HIS A 5 4.92 22.44 1.81
C HIS A 5 5.90 21.32 2.16
N LEU A 6 7.16 21.43 1.71
CA LEU A 6 8.21 20.48 2.08
C LEU A 6 8.47 20.47 3.59
N SER A 7 8.49 21.63 4.25
CA SER A 7 8.64 21.70 5.72
C SER A 7 7.53 20.95 6.45
N ARG A 8 6.28 21.04 5.97
CA ARG A 8 5.15 20.29 6.53
C ARG A 8 5.30 18.79 6.31
N GLN A 9 5.76 18.37 5.13
CA GLN A 9 6.06 16.96 4.86
C GLN A 9 7.15 16.44 5.80
N VAL A 10 8.25 17.17 5.98
CA VAL A 10 9.35 16.79 6.87
C VAL A 10 8.83 16.62 8.31
N GLU A 11 8.08 17.61 8.81
CA GLU A 11 7.51 17.55 10.16
C GLU A 11 6.56 16.35 10.35
N ALA A 12 5.70 16.06 9.37
CA ALA A 12 4.84 14.88 9.40
C ALA A 12 5.66 13.59 9.47
N MET A 13 6.72 13.49 8.66
CA MET A 13 7.58 12.30 8.63
C MET A 13 8.37 12.14 9.94
N GLU A 14 8.89 13.22 10.52
CA GLU A 14 9.55 13.20 11.83
C GLU A 14 8.63 12.68 12.93
N LYS A 15 7.35 13.09 12.95
CA LYS A 15 6.35 12.55 13.89
C LYS A 15 6.15 11.04 13.71
N LEU A 16 6.02 10.56 12.47
CA LEU A 16 5.86 9.13 12.19
C LEU A 16 7.11 8.31 12.56
N ILE A 17 8.31 8.84 12.29
CA ILE A 17 9.58 8.21 12.69
C ILE A 17 9.63 8.07 14.20
N ASN A 18 9.45 9.17 14.95
CA ASN A 18 9.49 9.16 16.41
C ASN A 18 8.44 8.21 17.01
N LEU A 19 7.21 8.22 16.49
CA LEU A 19 6.14 7.33 16.94
C LEU A 19 6.48 5.86 16.73
N THR A 20 7.01 5.51 15.56
CA THR A 20 7.40 4.12 15.27
C THR A 20 8.63 3.68 16.06
N GLU A 21 9.58 4.57 16.34
CA GLU A 21 10.71 4.25 17.23
C GLU A 21 10.26 4.02 18.68
N LEU A 22 9.35 4.84 19.23
CA LEU A 22 8.76 4.61 20.55
C LEU A 22 8.06 3.25 20.62
N LEU A 23 7.29 2.89 19.59
CA LEU A 23 6.63 1.58 19.49
C LEU A 23 7.62 0.41 19.40
N LYS A 24 8.77 0.62 18.76
CA LYS A 24 9.83 -0.39 18.64
C LYS A 24 10.64 -0.57 19.91
N GLN A 25 10.83 0.48 20.70
CA GLN A 25 11.65 0.48 21.90
C GLN A 25 10.85 0.14 23.16
N GLU A 26 9.74 0.85 23.40
CA GLU A 26 9.01 0.78 24.67
C GLU A 26 7.85 -0.20 24.66
N LYS A 27 7.32 -0.54 23.48
CA LYS A 27 6.11 -1.34 23.30
C LYS A 27 6.34 -2.55 22.39
N LYS A 28 7.57 -3.07 22.34
CA LYS A 28 7.93 -4.20 21.47
C LYS A 28 7.19 -5.49 21.83
N ASP A 29 7.20 -5.83 23.11
CA ASP A 29 6.71 -7.12 23.61
C ASP A 29 5.25 -7.07 24.06
N GLU A 30 4.61 -5.90 23.93
CA GLU A 30 3.22 -5.70 24.27
C GLU A 30 2.28 -6.34 23.25
N ALA A 31 1.09 -6.75 23.68
CA ALA A 31 0.08 -7.26 22.77
C ALA A 31 -0.33 -6.19 21.74
N GLN A 32 -0.63 -6.59 20.49
CA GLN A 32 -1.00 -5.67 19.40
C GLN A 32 -2.15 -4.73 19.79
N LYS A 33 -3.10 -5.18 20.61
CA LYS A 33 -4.20 -4.35 21.14
C LYS A 33 -3.69 -3.17 21.99
N VAL A 34 -2.66 -3.39 22.81
CA VAL A 34 -2.04 -2.34 23.64
C VAL A 34 -1.24 -1.38 22.76
N GLN A 35 -0.47 -1.90 21.81
CA GLN A 35 0.27 -1.09 20.84
C GLN A 35 -0.67 -0.19 20.01
N MET A 36 -1.80 -0.74 19.55
CA MET A 36 -2.82 0.01 18.82
C MET A 36 -3.47 1.10 19.68
N LYS A 37 -3.76 0.81 20.95
CA LYS A 37 -4.29 1.82 21.87
C LYS A 37 -3.30 2.97 22.05
N PHE A 38 -2.03 2.66 22.27
CA PHE A 38 -0.96 3.66 22.37
C PHE A 38 -0.81 4.48 21.09
N LEU A 39 -0.84 3.84 19.92
CA LEU A 39 -0.78 4.52 18.62
C LEU A 39 -1.89 5.57 18.51
N VAL A 40 -3.13 5.17 18.77
CA VAL A 40 -4.29 6.08 18.71
C VAL A 40 -4.18 7.20 19.75
N GLU A 41 -3.75 6.91 20.97
CA GLU A 41 -3.55 7.92 22.01
C GLU A 41 -2.48 8.95 21.62
N GLN A 42 -1.36 8.53 21.05
CA GLN A 42 -0.31 9.45 20.59
C GLN A 42 -0.78 10.28 19.38
N MET A 43 -1.41 9.66 18.39
CA MET A 43 -1.86 10.37 17.19
C MET A 43 -2.99 11.37 17.47
N ARG A 44 -3.74 11.20 18.57
CA ARG A 44 -4.77 12.17 19.03
C ARG A 44 -4.19 13.41 19.69
N ARG A 45 -2.90 13.44 20.03
CA ARG A 45 -2.30 14.61 20.65
C ARG A 45 -2.33 15.79 19.68
N PRO A 46 -2.54 17.04 20.16
CA PRO A 46 -2.62 18.21 19.29
C PRO A 46 -1.40 18.36 18.37
N ASP A 47 -0.21 18.12 18.91
CA ASP A 47 1.04 18.24 18.16
C ASP A 47 1.21 17.19 17.05
N TYR A 48 0.52 16.04 17.14
CA TYR A 48 0.48 15.03 16.08
C TYR A 48 -0.61 15.33 15.07
N MET A 49 -1.81 15.73 15.52
CA MET A 49 -2.93 16.08 14.64
C MET A 49 -2.55 17.26 13.73
N ASP A 50 -1.92 18.29 14.28
CA ASP A 50 -1.49 19.46 13.51
C ASP A 50 -0.41 19.14 12.48
N ALA A 51 0.46 18.17 12.77
CA ALA A 51 1.56 17.79 11.88
C ALA A 51 1.15 16.76 10.81
N LEU A 52 0.26 15.82 11.16
CA LEU A 52 -0.14 14.71 10.30
C LEU A 52 -1.40 15.01 9.48
N GLN A 53 -1.83 16.26 9.36
CA GLN A 53 -3.01 16.64 8.59
C GLN A 53 -2.75 17.87 7.73
N SER A 54 -3.56 18.02 6.68
CA SER A 54 -3.53 19.19 5.78
C SER A 54 -2.16 19.45 5.15
N PHE A 55 -1.55 18.41 4.56
CA PHE A 55 -0.28 18.50 3.84
C PHE A 55 -0.32 17.72 2.53
N THR A 56 0.62 17.96 1.63
CA THR A 56 0.69 17.25 0.34
C THR A 56 1.39 15.90 0.50
N SER A 57 0.89 14.86 -0.15
CA SER A 57 1.52 13.53 -0.10
C SER A 57 2.94 13.58 -0.69
N PRO A 58 3.97 13.03 -0.01
CA PRO A 58 5.31 12.93 -0.60
C PRO A 58 5.38 11.96 -1.79
N LEU A 59 4.49 10.96 -1.84
CA LEU A 59 4.41 10.00 -2.96
C LEU A 59 3.89 10.65 -4.25
N ASN A 60 2.94 11.59 -4.12
CA ASN A 60 2.40 12.36 -5.24
C ASN A 60 1.94 13.74 -4.73
N PRO A 61 2.64 14.84 -5.06
CA PRO A 61 2.32 16.16 -4.54
C PRO A 61 1.01 16.75 -5.07
N ALA A 62 0.40 16.14 -6.10
CA ALA A 62 -0.94 16.50 -6.54
C ALA A 62 -2.03 16.01 -5.57
N HIS A 63 -1.73 15.06 -4.68
CA HIS A 63 -2.66 14.56 -3.69
C HIS A 63 -2.52 15.32 -2.37
N GLN A 64 -3.61 15.93 -1.91
CA GLN A 64 -3.69 16.50 -0.56
C GLN A 64 -4.12 15.43 0.45
N LEU A 65 -3.47 15.42 1.61
CA LEU A 65 -3.81 14.60 2.76
C LEU A 65 -4.53 15.50 3.76
N GLY A 66 -5.86 15.35 3.85
CA GLY A 66 -6.73 16.15 4.71
C GLY A 66 -6.72 15.67 6.15
N ASN A 67 -7.90 15.46 6.72
CA ASN A 67 -8.03 14.95 8.08
C ASN A 67 -7.61 13.48 8.15
N LEU A 68 -6.91 13.11 9.22
CA LEU A 68 -6.49 11.74 9.45
C LEU A 68 -7.67 10.93 10.01
N ARG A 69 -7.98 9.81 9.35
CA ARG A 69 -9.04 8.87 9.74
C ARG A 69 -8.46 7.83 10.70
N LEU A 70 -8.36 8.22 11.97
CA LEU A 70 -7.72 7.43 13.03
C LEU A 70 -8.34 6.04 13.21
N GLU A 71 -9.63 5.90 12.94
CA GLU A 71 -10.38 4.64 13.01
C GLU A 71 -9.99 3.64 11.92
N GLU A 72 -9.44 4.11 10.80
CA GLU A 72 -8.95 3.29 9.69
C GLU A 72 -7.41 3.11 9.74
N CYS A 73 -6.73 3.85 10.61
CA CYS A 73 -5.30 3.70 10.83
C CYS A 73 -4.98 2.44 11.65
N ARG A 74 -3.98 1.67 11.23
CA ARG A 74 -3.61 0.41 11.90
C ARG A 74 -2.15 0.07 11.76
N MET A 75 -1.63 -0.69 12.73
CA MET A 75 -0.32 -1.30 12.66
C MET A 75 -0.44 -2.67 12.00
N MET A 76 0.35 -2.91 10.95
CA MET A 76 0.37 -4.20 10.27
C MET A 76 1.14 -5.23 11.11
N SER A 77 0.80 -6.52 10.93
CA SER A 77 1.36 -7.63 11.71
C SER A 77 2.74 -8.12 11.25
N SER A 78 3.34 -7.49 10.23
CA SER A 78 4.67 -7.86 9.74
C SER A 78 5.78 -7.47 10.70
N ALA A 79 6.97 -8.07 10.55
CA ALA A 79 8.07 -7.98 11.52
C ALA A 79 8.50 -6.54 11.87
N LYS A 80 8.50 -5.62 10.90
CA LYS A 80 8.87 -4.20 11.10
C LYS A 80 7.70 -3.32 11.54
N ARG A 81 6.48 -3.89 11.67
CA ARG A 81 5.27 -3.21 12.16
C ARG A 81 4.99 -1.87 11.44
N PRO A 82 4.87 -1.87 10.10
CA PRO A 82 4.55 -0.65 9.37
C PRO A 82 3.16 -0.12 9.74
N LEU A 83 3.01 1.20 9.59
CA LEU A 83 1.75 1.89 9.86
C LEU A 83 0.96 2.01 8.56
N TRP A 84 -0.27 1.51 8.57
CA TRP A 84 -1.29 1.84 7.58
C TRP A 84 -1.99 3.11 8.03
N LEU A 85 -1.87 4.16 7.23
CA LEU A 85 -2.40 5.48 7.50
C LEU A 85 -3.44 5.83 6.45
N ASN A 86 -4.51 6.50 6.88
CA ASN A 86 -5.63 6.85 6.03
C ASN A 86 -6.05 8.30 6.29
N TRP A 87 -6.14 9.09 5.22
CA TRP A 87 -6.56 10.48 5.24
C TRP A 87 -7.77 10.70 4.35
N GLU A 88 -8.64 11.62 4.75
CA GLU A 88 -9.65 12.19 3.86
C GLU A 88 -8.97 12.95 2.71
N ASN A 89 -9.53 12.84 1.52
CA ASN A 89 -9.19 13.70 0.40
C ASN A 89 -10.02 14.99 0.51
N PRO A 90 -9.40 16.16 0.76
CA PRO A 90 -10.13 17.42 0.96
C PRO A 90 -10.68 18.02 -0.34
N ASP A 91 -10.43 17.40 -1.49
CA ASP A 91 -10.94 17.87 -2.78
C ASP A 91 -12.48 17.83 -2.82
N MET A 92 -13.10 18.90 -3.35
CA MET A 92 -14.55 19.03 -3.45
C MET A 92 -15.19 17.97 -4.35
N MET A 93 -14.42 17.38 -5.26
CA MET A 93 -14.83 16.32 -6.20
C MET A 93 -14.17 14.99 -5.85
N SER A 94 -13.76 14.80 -4.59
CA SER A 94 -13.06 13.59 -4.13
C SER A 94 -13.85 12.31 -4.41
N GLU A 95 -15.17 12.36 -4.44
CA GLU A 95 -16.06 11.23 -4.77
C GLU A 95 -15.89 10.70 -6.20
N LEU A 96 -15.36 11.51 -7.12
CA LEU A 96 -15.11 11.10 -8.51
C LEU A 96 -13.76 10.41 -8.73
N LEU A 97 -12.86 10.47 -7.74
CA LEU A 97 -11.53 9.89 -7.84
C LEU A 97 -11.26 8.93 -6.66
N PHE A 98 -11.20 9.48 -5.45
CA PHE A 98 -11.13 8.74 -4.19
C PHE A 98 -11.40 9.67 -3.01
N GLN A 99 -12.22 9.21 -2.07
CA GLN A 99 -12.54 9.95 -0.84
C GLN A 99 -11.44 9.80 0.23
N ASN A 100 -10.68 8.71 0.18
CA ASN A 100 -9.64 8.40 1.16
C ASN A 100 -8.30 8.14 0.46
N ASN A 101 -7.21 8.59 1.08
CA ASN A 101 -5.84 8.36 0.66
C ASN A 101 -5.14 7.46 1.68
N GLU A 102 -4.66 6.31 1.23
CA GLU A 102 -4.09 5.27 2.07
C GLU A 102 -2.60 5.12 1.76
N ILE A 103 -1.76 5.23 2.79
CA ILE A 103 -0.30 5.13 2.67
C ILE A 103 0.21 4.20 3.76
N ILE A 104 1.12 3.30 3.37
CA ILE A 104 1.90 2.50 4.30
C ILE A 104 3.19 3.26 4.60
N PHE A 105 3.38 3.62 5.87
CA PHE A 105 4.65 4.12 6.39
C PHE A 105 5.49 2.95 6.93
N LYS A 106 6.70 2.81 6.40
CA LYS A 106 7.67 1.80 6.83
C LYS A 106 8.87 2.47 7.48
N ASN A 107 9.28 1.94 8.62
CA ASN A 107 10.51 2.32 9.30
C ASN A 107 11.25 1.04 9.72
N GLY A 108 12.46 0.85 9.22
CA GLY A 108 13.34 -0.30 9.49
C GLY A 108 13.54 -1.26 8.32
N ASP A 109 13.03 -0.93 7.13
CA ASP A 109 13.23 -1.61 5.85
C ASP A 109 13.83 -0.62 4.83
N ASP A 110 14.85 -1.03 4.08
CA ASP A 110 15.41 -0.23 2.99
C ASP A 110 14.55 -0.36 1.72
N LEU A 111 13.82 0.71 1.38
CA LEU A 111 12.91 0.75 0.24
C LEU A 111 13.56 1.15 -1.09
N ARG A 112 14.88 1.40 -1.13
CA ARG A 112 15.56 1.81 -2.36
C ARG A 112 15.49 0.74 -3.46
N GLN A 113 15.53 -0.53 -3.09
CA GLN A 113 15.42 -1.65 -4.03
C GLN A 113 14.00 -1.77 -4.60
N ASP A 114 12.97 -1.65 -3.75
CA ASP A 114 11.57 -1.62 -4.18
C ASP A 114 11.31 -0.44 -5.14
N MET A 115 11.81 0.76 -4.81
CA MET A 115 11.71 1.94 -5.67
C MET A 115 12.29 1.70 -7.06
N LEU A 116 13.52 1.18 -7.14
CA LEU A 116 14.18 0.88 -8.41
C LEU A 116 13.40 -0.16 -9.21
N THR A 117 12.94 -1.21 -8.54
CA THR A 117 12.16 -2.29 -9.18
C THR A 117 10.87 -1.76 -9.78
N LEU A 118 10.11 -0.96 -9.03
CA LEU A 118 8.86 -0.35 -9.50
C LEU A 118 9.11 0.65 -10.64
N GLN A 119 10.22 1.39 -10.60
CA GLN A 119 10.63 2.26 -11.70
C GLN A 119 10.91 1.46 -12.98
N ILE A 120 11.63 0.34 -12.89
CA ILE A 120 11.91 -0.50 -14.06
C ILE A 120 10.62 -1.13 -14.60
N ILE A 121 9.71 -1.59 -13.74
CA ILE A 121 8.38 -2.10 -14.16
C ILE A 121 7.60 -1.01 -14.93
N ARG A 122 7.64 0.25 -14.48
CA ARG A 122 7.01 1.37 -15.20
C ARG A 122 7.64 1.61 -16.58
N ILE A 123 8.95 1.45 -16.70
CA ILE A 123 9.64 1.53 -17.99
C ILE A 123 9.22 0.37 -18.91
N MET A 124 9.17 -0.87 -18.39
CA MET A 124 8.70 -2.03 -19.15
C MET A 124 7.28 -1.83 -19.67
N GLU A 125 6.36 -1.35 -18.82
CA GLU A 125 4.99 -1.01 -19.21
C GLU A 125 4.95 0.02 -20.35
N SER A 126 5.72 1.10 -20.24
CA SER A 126 5.78 2.12 -21.29
C SER A 126 6.29 1.56 -22.63
N ILE A 127 7.30 0.69 -22.59
CA ILE A 127 7.83 0.02 -23.80
C ILE A 127 6.75 -0.85 -24.44
N TRP A 128 6.03 -1.67 -23.66
CA TRP A 128 4.97 -2.53 -24.19
C TRP A 128 3.81 -1.71 -24.75
N GLN A 129 3.36 -0.67 -24.06
CA GLN A 129 2.30 0.22 -24.55
C GLN A 129 2.68 0.90 -25.87
N ASN A 130 3.93 1.35 -26.01
CA ASN A 130 4.42 1.95 -27.25
C ASN A 130 4.46 0.96 -28.43
N GLN A 131 4.47 -0.35 -28.15
CA GLN A 131 4.37 -1.41 -29.16
C GLN A 131 2.93 -1.92 -29.36
N GLY A 132 1.93 -1.28 -28.73
CA GLY A 132 0.53 -1.68 -28.83
C GLY A 132 0.14 -2.85 -27.91
N LEU A 133 0.99 -3.19 -26.94
CA LEU A 133 0.72 -4.22 -25.94
C LEU A 133 0.37 -3.57 -24.60
N ASP A 134 -0.93 -3.44 -24.34
CA ASP A 134 -1.41 -3.06 -23.00
C ASP A 134 -1.45 -4.29 -22.09
N LEU A 135 -0.41 -4.44 -21.26
CA LEU A 135 -0.30 -5.50 -20.25
C LEU A 135 -0.85 -5.09 -18.88
N ARG A 136 -1.35 -3.86 -18.72
CA ARG A 136 -2.06 -3.42 -17.50
C ARG A 136 -1.22 -3.63 -16.23
N MET A 137 0.01 -3.10 -16.22
CA MET A 137 0.90 -3.22 -15.07
C MET A 137 0.47 -2.25 -13.97
N LEU A 138 0.94 -2.46 -12.74
CA LEU A 138 0.62 -1.60 -11.60
C LEU A 138 1.88 -1.23 -10.80
N PRO A 139 2.73 -0.34 -11.33
CA PRO A 139 3.91 0.18 -10.63
C PRO A 139 3.50 1.27 -9.61
N TYR A 140 2.93 0.84 -8.48
CA TYR A 140 2.48 1.72 -7.38
C TYR A 140 3.60 2.59 -6.81
N GLY A 141 3.23 3.69 -6.15
CA GLY A 141 4.17 4.62 -5.53
C GLY A 141 4.97 4.00 -4.40
N CYS A 142 6.29 4.16 -4.45
CA CYS A 142 7.21 3.83 -3.37
C CYS A 142 8.25 4.93 -3.27
N LEU A 143 8.53 5.42 -2.07
CA LEU A 143 9.48 6.51 -1.83
C LEU A 143 10.24 6.29 -0.53
N SER A 144 11.56 6.15 -0.63
CA SER A 144 12.49 6.25 0.49
C SER A 144 12.65 7.73 0.85
N ILE A 145 12.46 8.05 2.13
CA ILE A 145 12.50 9.42 2.65
C ILE A 145 13.67 9.64 3.62
N GLY A 146 14.39 8.57 3.98
CA GLY A 146 15.49 8.60 4.93
C GLY A 146 16.15 7.22 5.07
N ASP A 147 17.03 7.07 6.06
CA ASP A 147 17.73 5.81 6.32
C ASP A 147 16.76 4.71 6.77
N CYS A 148 16.52 3.74 5.88
CA CYS A 148 15.57 2.65 6.09
C CYS A 148 14.14 3.11 6.46
N VAL A 149 13.74 4.30 6.00
CA VAL A 149 12.38 4.84 6.19
C VAL A 149 11.79 5.21 4.83
N GLY A 150 10.50 4.93 4.64
CA GLY A 150 9.78 5.36 3.45
C GLY A 150 8.29 5.08 3.47
N LEU A 151 7.68 5.42 2.34
CA LEU A 151 6.26 5.38 2.09
C LEU A 151 5.95 4.45 0.93
N ILE A 152 4.84 3.74 1.02
CA ILE A 152 4.30 2.89 -0.04
C ILE A 152 2.83 3.26 -0.24
N GLU A 153 2.45 3.51 -1.49
CA GLU A 153 1.06 3.73 -1.90
C GLU A 153 0.25 2.45 -1.70
N VAL A 154 -0.91 2.56 -1.07
CA VAL A 154 -1.85 1.43 -0.99
C VAL A 154 -2.65 1.35 -2.28
N VAL A 155 -2.59 0.18 -2.92
CA VAL A 155 -3.47 -0.16 -4.05
C VAL A 155 -4.85 -0.51 -3.51
N ARG A 156 -5.83 0.37 -3.73
CA ARG A 156 -7.21 0.20 -3.25
C ARG A 156 -7.84 -1.07 -3.81
N ASN A 157 -8.75 -1.68 -3.04
CA ASN A 157 -9.53 -2.86 -3.40
C ASN A 157 -8.72 -4.13 -3.73
N SER A 158 -7.43 -4.17 -3.41
CA SER A 158 -6.56 -5.31 -3.67
C SER A 158 -6.49 -6.30 -2.50
N HIS A 159 -6.26 -7.58 -2.80
CA HIS A 159 -6.09 -8.63 -1.80
C HIS A 159 -4.92 -9.53 -2.20
N THR A 160 -4.15 -9.98 -1.20
CA THR A 160 -3.17 -11.05 -1.43
C THR A 160 -3.89 -12.35 -1.83
N ILE A 161 -3.23 -13.19 -2.63
CA ILE A 161 -3.75 -14.52 -2.98
C ILE A 161 -4.10 -15.32 -1.71
N MET A 162 -3.26 -15.22 -0.68
CA MET A 162 -3.49 -15.84 0.63
C MET A 162 -4.81 -15.38 1.26
N GLN A 163 -5.11 -14.08 1.24
CA GLN A 163 -6.38 -13.55 1.75
C GLN A 163 -7.59 -14.04 0.95
N ILE A 164 -7.44 -14.25 -0.36
CA ILE A 164 -8.51 -14.77 -1.22
C ILE A 164 -8.78 -16.25 -0.90
N GLN A 165 -7.74 -17.07 -0.82
CA GLN A 165 -7.86 -18.50 -0.48
C GLN A 165 -8.41 -18.71 0.94
N CYS A 166 -8.02 -17.86 1.90
CA CYS A 166 -8.42 -17.98 3.30
C CYS A 166 -9.79 -17.37 3.63
N LYS A 167 -10.59 -16.92 2.66
CA LYS A 167 -11.93 -16.33 2.92
C LYS A 167 -12.91 -17.27 3.65
N GLY A 168 -12.60 -18.57 3.76
CA GLY A 168 -13.35 -19.57 4.54
C GLY A 168 -12.89 -19.79 6.00
N GLY A 169 -11.99 -18.95 6.55
CA GLY A 169 -11.43 -19.14 7.90
C GLY A 169 -10.50 -20.37 7.99
N LEU A 170 -10.37 -20.98 9.19
CA LEU A 170 -9.51 -22.17 9.42
C LEU A 170 -9.81 -23.34 8.46
N LYS A 171 -11.06 -23.46 7.96
CA LYS A 171 -11.43 -24.49 6.98
C LYS A 171 -10.95 -24.19 5.56
N GLY A 172 -10.83 -22.91 5.19
CA GLY A 172 -10.30 -22.48 3.88
C GLY A 172 -8.77 -22.61 3.80
N ALA A 173 -8.05 -22.36 4.90
CA ALA A 173 -6.59 -22.50 4.95
C ALA A 173 -6.10 -23.95 4.80
N LEU A 174 -6.94 -24.95 5.14
CA LEU A 174 -6.63 -26.38 5.02
C LEU A 174 -7.01 -26.97 3.66
N GLN A 175 -7.78 -26.24 2.86
CA GLN A 175 -8.18 -26.65 1.51
C GLN A 175 -7.49 -25.74 0.52
N PHE A 176 -6.33 -26.16 0.01
CA PHE A 176 -5.74 -25.57 -1.20
C PHE A 176 -6.68 -25.82 -2.38
N ASN A 177 -7.70 -24.98 -2.48
CA ASN A 177 -8.65 -25.01 -3.58
C ASN A 177 -8.03 -24.19 -4.72
N SER A 178 -7.45 -24.89 -5.69
CA SER A 178 -6.88 -24.30 -6.92
C SER A 178 -7.89 -23.43 -7.68
N HIS A 179 -9.19 -23.61 -7.46
CA HIS A 179 -10.25 -22.81 -8.06
C HIS A 179 -10.68 -21.59 -7.22
N ALA A 180 -10.14 -21.38 -6.02
CA ALA A 180 -10.56 -20.29 -5.14
C ALA A 180 -10.39 -18.90 -5.76
N LEU A 181 -9.24 -18.65 -6.41
CA LEU A 181 -8.97 -17.38 -7.09
C LEU A 181 -9.94 -17.14 -8.26
N HIS A 182 -10.12 -18.16 -9.09
CA HIS A 182 -11.05 -18.11 -10.23
C HIS A 182 -12.50 -17.88 -9.76
N GLN A 183 -12.94 -18.58 -8.71
CA GLN A 183 -14.27 -18.38 -8.14
C GLN A 183 -14.42 -16.98 -7.55
N TRP A 184 -13.41 -16.47 -6.85
CA TRP A 184 -13.41 -15.10 -6.32
C TRP A 184 -13.53 -14.06 -7.43
N LEU A 185 -12.81 -14.22 -8.55
CA LEU A 185 -12.93 -13.35 -9.72
C LEU A 185 -14.33 -13.40 -10.32
N LYS A 186 -14.90 -14.60 -10.44
CA LYS A 186 -16.27 -14.82 -10.94
C LYS A 186 -17.35 -14.22 -10.04
N ASP A 187 -17.18 -14.32 -8.74
CA ASP A 187 -18.14 -13.76 -7.77
C ASP A 187 -18.10 -12.23 -7.75
N LYS A 188 -16.91 -11.65 -7.97
CA LYS A 188 -16.69 -10.20 -8.02
C LYS A 188 -17.11 -9.57 -9.36
N ASN A 189 -17.04 -10.32 -10.45
CA ASN A 189 -17.31 -9.82 -11.80
C ASN A 189 -18.34 -10.73 -12.48
N LYS A 190 -19.61 -10.33 -12.44
CA LYS A 190 -20.73 -11.11 -12.98
C LYS A 190 -21.10 -10.66 -14.39
N GLY A 191 -21.64 -11.59 -15.19
CA GLY A 191 -22.07 -11.30 -16.56
C GLY A 191 -20.88 -10.92 -17.46
N GLU A 192 -21.08 -9.93 -18.33
CA GLU A 192 -20.09 -9.48 -19.33
C GLU A 192 -18.79 -8.93 -18.71
N MET A 193 -18.82 -8.51 -17.44
CA MET A 193 -17.60 -8.06 -16.72
C MET A 193 -16.63 -9.20 -16.43
N TYR A 194 -17.10 -10.45 -16.44
CA TYR A 194 -16.28 -11.61 -16.15
C TYR A 194 -15.15 -11.76 -17.17
N ASP A 195 -15.47 -11.71 -18.45
CA ASP A 195 -14.50 -11.89 -19.53
C ASP A 195 -13.45 -10.76 -19.52
N GLN A 196 -13.87 -9.53 -19.23
CA GLN A 196 -12.97 -8.39 -19.06
C GLN A 196 -12.01 -8.58 -17.88
N ALA A 197 -12.49 -9.11 -16.75
CA ALA A 197 -11.66 -9.38 -15.59
C ALA A 197 -10.63 -10.50 -15.86
N ILE A 198 -11.02 -11.54 -16.62
CA ILE A 198 -10.11 -12.62 -17.01
C ILE A 198 -9.06 -12.15 -18.03
N ASP A 199 -9.44 -11.32 -19.01
CA ASP A 199 -8.50 -10.70 -19.95
C ASP A 199 -7.49 -9.80 -19.23
N LEU A 200 -7.96 -8.94 -18.32
CA LEU A 200 -7.12 -8.10 -17.47
C LEU A 200 -6.16 -8.93 -16.61
N PHE A 201 -6.66 -9.97 -15.96
CA PHE A 201 -5.84 -10.89 -15.16
C PHE A 201 -4.76 -11.55 -16.01
N THR A 202 -5.11 -12.01 -17.21
CA THR A 202 -4.18 -12.71 -18.12
C THR A 202 -3.08 -11.76 -18.61
N ARG A 203 -3.45 -10.53 -19.01
CA ARG A 203 -2.51 -9.49 -19.46
C ARG A 203 -1.52 -9.08 -18.37
N SER A 204 -2.04 -8.75 -17.20
CA SER A 204 -1.21 -8.35 -16.05
C SER A 204 -0.33 -9.50 -15.57
N CYS A 205 -0.87 -10.72 -15.49
CA CYS A 205 -0.09 -11.92 -15.15
C CYS A 205 1.05 -12.13 -16.14
N ALA A 206 0.80 -12.05 -17.46
CA ALA A 206 1.84 -12.17 -18.47
C ALA A 206 2.94 -11.12 -18.31
N GLY A 207 2.57 -9.85 -18.10
CA GLY A 207 3.52 -8.76 -17.86
C GLY A 207 4.38 -8.97 -16.61
N TYR A 208 3.76 -9.34 -15.48
CA TYR A 208 4.49 -9.62 -14.23
C TYR A 208 5.33 -10.90 -14.31
N CYS A 209 4.90 -11.95 -15.02
CA CYS A 209 5.73 -13.14 -15.26
C CYS A 209 7.02 -12.79 -16.00
N VAL A 210 6.92 -11.99 -17.08
CA VAL A 210 8.09 -11.56 -17.85
C VAL A 210 8.97 -10.62 -17.01
N ALA A 211 8.38 -9.61 -16.35
CA ALA A 211 9.13 -8.65 -15.56
C ALA A 211 9.90 -9.30 -14.40
N THR A 212 9.24 -10.19 -13.64
CA THR A 212 9.86 -10.89 -12.51
C THR A 212 10.97 -11.84 -12.96
N PHE A 213 10.81 -12.50 -14.12
CA PHE A 213 11.85 -13.32 -14.71
C PHE A 213 13.08 -12.49 -15.12
N ILE A 214 12.89 -11.42 -15.89
CA ILE A 214 13.99 -10.57 -16.38
C ILE A 214 14.76 -9.92 -15.23
N LEU A 215 14.05 -9.44 -14.22
CA LEU A 215 14.64 -8.76 -13.06
C LEU A 215 15.16 -9.73 -11.99
N GLY A 216 14.87 -11.03 -12.11
CA GLY A 216 15.28 -12.03 -11.12
C GLY A 216 14.60 -11.84 -9.76
N ILE A 217 13.34 -11.40 -9.73
CA ILE A 217 12.58 -11.19 -8.49
C ILE A 217 12.18 -12.55 -7.91
N GLY A 218 12.91 -12.98 -6.87
CA GLY A 218 12.69 -14.23 -6.16
C GLY A 218 11.63 -14.17 -5.05
N ASP A 219 11.55 -15.24 -4.27
CA ASP A 219 10.67 -15.39 -3.08
C ASP A 219 9.19 -15.09 -3.34
N ARG A 220 8.65 -15.52 -4.49
CA ARG A 220 7.25 -15.30 -4.84
C ARG A 220 6.34 -16.31 -4.15
N HIS A 221 5.38 -15.81 -3.37
CA HIS A 221 4.43 -16.62 -2.61
C HIS A 221 3.06 -15.92 -2.45
N ASP A 222 2.04 -16.64 -2.00
CA ASP A 222 0.65 -16.16 -1.99
C ASP A 222 0.39 -14.91 -1.13
N SER A 223 1.30 -14.58 -0.21
CA SER A 223 1.22 -13.39 0.63
C SER A 223 1.89 -12.13 0.03
N ASN A 224 2.64 -12.24 -1.07
CA ASN A 224 3.27 -11.09 -1.71
C ASN A 224 2.80 -10.84 -3.16
N ILE A 225 1.96 -11.71 -3.71
CA ILE A 225 1.22 -11.51 -4.96
C ILE A 225 -0.20 -11.04 -4.60
N MET A 226 -0.67 -9.97 -5.27
CA MET A 226 -1.99 -9.38 -5.03
C MET A 226 -2.82 -9.35 -6.31
N VAL A 227 -4.15 -9.39 -6.15
CA VAL A 227 -5.17 -9.29 -7.20
C VAL A 227 -6.26 -8.31 -6.75
#